data_AF-A0A9X4SLU4-F1
#
_entry.id   AF-A0A9X4SLU4-F1
#
_cell.length_a   1.000
_cell.length_b   1.000
_cell.length_c   1.000
_cell.angle_alpha   90.00
_cell.angle_beta   90.00
_cell.angle_gamma   90.00
#
_symmetry.space_group_name_H-M   'P 1'
#
loop_
_entity.id
_entity.type
_entity.pdbx_description
1 polymer ?
#
loop_
_entity_poly.entity_id
_entity_poly.type
_entity_poly.pdbx_seq_one_letter_code
_entity_poly.pdbx_strand_id
1 'polypeptide(L)'
;MVKHIFNIVCTDDTVGDSSIYKKIKLVEEQTGKTIKFCGPYIGAYSICERDGQESFELWVEKAKYNFREGDFCDSWTDRKLYYKENIPLGEVKLKVILDEDCEYKIAVSVGDDQWITLPKSSLFGENLNLGEYYNQKLNLLKGEVFTRYTNGSYHIPKVMYGKTEICKLSPFSFPRCNESNIEMGSVSRHSLYEARKVVIEKNHEGGFLIYFANGNGISLSKIQGGAKDVVNEANSVLKAVLLENSNIREVLPELNIGDDVDIDKRQLKCLVHNVVPKEVAQELVTRNKDALGRAVLEAKNGNEEILVTKVASDKGLQEAIAGNQVLKDAVTTALSSDDGFHNIVKRLTDANNAKQKFTLQKGEKLLDDVYEANVVLNGKNMATLPKIGYYMLNDQLVMHNHVTKEKVVIPEDFHFLKVVKLYNDDYKLTFCNVFGNEFFEYKKYDPQYSNVSDEYKFISLNYAKKEYHPNLSELFGHRPSFFITEGPAEPGSPGHYQADVFELKNNKKGRKIATLIDKFCYFNENDQFKCCNYHKGMECRIYDTSEINQEYRITDANSKFSLLGYDDVILHTIPELI
;
A
#
# COMPACT_ATOMS: atom_id res chain seq x y z
N MET A 1 -5.69 -22.69 -26.12
CA MET A 1 -6.04 -21.38 -25.53
C MET A 1 -6.74 -21.67 -24.22
N VAL A 2 -6.26 -21.11 -23.11
CA VAL A 2 -6.87 -21.36 -21.80
C VAL A 2 -8.18 -20.60 -21.73
N LYS A 3 -9.28 -21.32 -21.50
CA LYS A 3 -10.64 -20.79 -21.42
C LYS A 3 -11.28 -21.31 -20.14
N HIS A 4 -11.60 -20.41 -19.23
CA HIS A 4 -12.31 -20.70 -17.99
C HIS A 4 -13.76 -20.27 -18.13
N ILE A 5 -14.68 -21.14 -17.74
CA ILE A 5 -16.12 -20.89 -17.80
C ILE A 5 -16.65 -20.99 -16.38
N PHE A 6 -17.22 -19.89 -15.90
CA PHE A 6 -17.78 -19.81 -14.56
C PHE A 6 -19.29 -19.67 -14.60
N ASN A 7 -19.96 -20.46 -13.77
CA ASN A 7 -21.35 -20.23 -13.41
C ASN A 7 -21.41 -19.09 -12.40
N ILE A 8 -22.30 -18.11 -12.62
CA ILE A 8 -22.61 -17.13 -11.59
C ILE A 8 -23.62 -17.77 -10.63
N VAL A 9 -23.33 -17.73 -9.34
CA VAL A 9 -24.09 -18.40 -8.27
C VAL A 9 -24.46 -17.35 -7.23
N CYS A 10 -25.76 -17.22 -6.97
CA CYS A 10 -26.27 -16.38 -5.89
C CYS A 10 -26.01 -17.05 -4.54
N THR A 11 -25.53 -16.30 -3.56
CA THR A 11 -25.37 -16.76 -2.18
C THR A 11 -26.64 -16.49 -1.39
N ASP A 12 -26.75 -17.02 -0.18
CA ASP A 12 -27.87 -16.68 0.71
C ASP A 12 -27.73 -15.29 1.35
N ASP A 13 -26.51 -14.74 1.39
CA ASP A 13 -26.24 -13.39 1.87
C ASP A 13 -26.90 -12.32 1.00
N THR A 14 -27.55 -11.34 1.65
CA THR A 14 -28.12 -10.16 1.00
C THR A 14 -27.12 -9.01 0.88
N VAL A 15 -27.36 -8.11 -0.07
CA VAL A 15 -26.68 -6.82 -0.23
C VAL A 15 -27.59 -5.73 0.35
N GLY A 16 -27.21 -5.22 1.51
CA GLY A 16 -28.03 -4.28 2.28
C GLY A 16 -29.29 -4.92 2.87
N ASP A 17 -30.30 -4.09 3.16
CA ASP A 17 -31.53 -4.48 3.86
C ASP A 17 -32.57 -5.18 2.96
N SER A 18 -32.25 -5.40 1.68
CA SER A 18 -33.21 -5.86 0.68
C SER A 18 -32.94 -7.30 0.25
N SER A 19 -33.92 -8.18 0.45
CA SER A 19 -33.80 -9.64 0.19
C SER A 19 -33.68 -10.03 -1.28
N ILE A 20 -33.97 -9.10 -2.21
CA ILE A 20 -33.90 -9.35 -3.66
C ILE A 20 -32.49 -9.15 -4.23
N TYR A 21 -31.60 -8.48 -3.49
CA TYR A 21 -30.20 -8.30 -3.87
C TYR A 21 -29.37 -9.27 -3.06
N LYS A 22 -28.85 -10.32 -3.71
CA LYS A 22 -27.99 -11.32 -3.07
C LYS A 22 -26.55 -11.12 -3.52
N LYS A 23 -25.58 -11.44 -2.67
CA LYS A 23 -24.19 -11.49 -3.13
C LYS A 23 -24.06 -12.62 -4.15
N ILE A 24 -23.05 -12.51 -5.01
CA ILE A 24 -22.74 -13.52 -6.01
C ILE A 24 -21.33 -14.06 -5.81
N LYS A 25 -21.10 -15.27 -6.32
CA LYS A 25 -19.78 -15.85 -6.53
C LYS A 25 -19.73 -16.48 -7.91
N LEU A 26 -18.54 -16.61 -8.49
CA LEU A 26 -18.35 -17.34 -9.75
C LEU A 26 -17.76 -18.70 -9.45
N VAL A 27 -18.33 -19.78 -9.97
CA VAL A 27 -17.86 -21.16 -9.76
C VAL A 27 -17.50 -21.79 -11.10
N GLU A 28 -16.24 -22.20 -11.26
CA GLU A 28 -15.73 -22.76 -12.50
C GLU A 28 -16.33 -24.14 -12.79
N GLU A 29 -16.80 -24.37 -14.02
CA GLU A 29 -17.47 -25.63 -14.41
C GLU A 29 -16.54 -26.85 -14.35
N GLN A 30 -15.27 -26.68 -14.69
CA GLN A 30 -14.35 -27.81 -14.86
C GLN A 30 -13.66 -28.20 -13.56
N THR A 31 -13.30 -27.22 -12.72
CA THR A 31 -12.43 -27.44 -11.56
C THR A 31 -13.15 -27.18 -10.23
N GLY A 32 -14.30 -26.50 -10.24
CA GLY A 32 -14.97 -26.02 -9.04
C GLY A 32 -14.29 -24.80 -8.37
N LYS A 33 -13.23 -24.25 -8.97
CA LYS A 33 -12.58 -23.01 -8.52
C LYS A 33 -13.61 -21.91 -8.32
N THR A 34 -13.53 -21.19 -7.21
CA THR A 34 -14.52 -20.17 -6.85
C THR A 34 -13.88 -18.79 -6.80
N ILE A 35 -14.34 -17.88 -7.65
CA ILE A 35 -14.03 -16.45 -7.53
C ILE A 35 -15.05 -15.83 -6.57
N LYS A 36 -14.53 -15.33 -5.46
CA LYS A 36 -15.23 -14.53 -4.46
C LYS A 36 -14.91 -13.05 -4.68
N PHE A 37 -15.76 -12.26 -4.07
CA PHE A 37 -15.91 -10.86 -4.32
C PHE A 37 -15.84 -10.15 -2.93
N CYS A 38 -14.85 -9.27 -2.72
CA CYS A 38 -14.56 -8.46 -1.52
C CYS A 38 -15.19 -7.06 -1.22
N GLY A 39 -16.09 -6.43 -1.98
CA GLY A 39 -16.64 -5.10 -1.63
C GLY A 39 -18.01 -4.78 -2.25
N PRO A 40 -18.51 -3.55 -2.19
CA PRO A 40 -19.74 -3.15 -2.87
C PRO A 40 -19.60 -3.11 -4.39
N TYR A 41 -20.21 -4.06 -5.09
CA TYR A 41 -20.11 -4.28 -6.55
C TYR A 41 -20.92 -3.33 -7.42
N ILE A 42 -21.73 -2.49 -6.80
CA ILE A 42 -22.96 -2.04 -7.41
C ILE A 42 -23.01 -0.53 -7.22
N GLY A 43 -22.54 0.16 -8.25
CA GLY A 43 -22.77 1.57 -8.50
C GLY A 43 -23.49 1.69 -9.81
N ALA A 44 -24.82 1.87 -9.80
CA ALA A 44 -25.58 2.18 -11.00
C ALA A 44 -26.07 3.61 -10.96
N TYR A 45 -25.77 4.34 -12.04
CA TYR A 45 -25.99 5.76 -12.16
C TYR A 45 -26.71 6.05 -13.46
N SER A 46 -27.81 6.78 -13.40
CA SER A 46 -28.49 7.19 -14.62
C SER A 46 -29.11 8.55 -14.46
N ILE A 47 -29.31 9.23 -15.59
CA ILE A 47 -30.19 10.40 -15.63
C ILE A 47 -31.48 9.95 -16.29
N CYS A 48 -32.57 9.99 -15.52
CA CYS A 48 -33.92 9.70 -15.99
C CYS A 48 -34.59 11.00 -16.42
N GLU A 49 -35.13 11.03 -17.64
CA GLU A 49 -35.95 12.10 -18.18
C GLU A 49 -37.41 11.61 -18.28
N ARG A 50 -38.30 12.19 -17.48
CA ARG A 50 -39.76 11.91 -17.52
C ARG A 50 -40.51 13.23 -17.57
N ASP A 51 -41.46 13.36 -18.49
CA ASP A 51 -42.31 14.55 -18.64
C ASP A 51 -41.51 15.88 -18.72
N GLY A 52 -40.32 15.84 -19.35
CA GLY A 52 -39.42 16.99 -19.49
C GLY A 52 -38.62 17.35 -18.22
N GLN A 53 -38.72 16.56 -17.16
CA GLN A 53 -37.92 16.70 -15.94
C GLN A 53 -36.74 15.72 -15.94
N GLU A 54 -35.55 16.23 -15.67
CA GLU A 54 -34.33 15.45 -15.54
C GLU A 54 -34.01 15.17 -14.07
N SER A 55 -33.83 13.91 -13.75
CA SER A 55 -33.45 13.47 -12.41
C SER A 55 -32.29 12.49 -12.46
N PHE A 56 -31.41 12.56 -11.47
CA PHE A 56 -30.35 11.59 -11.26
C PHE A 56 -30.87 10.46 -10.38
N GLU A 57 -30.54 9.23 -10.75
CA GLU A 57 -30.83 8.03 -9.96
C GLU A 57 -29.51 7.39 -9.55
N LEU A 58 -29.38 7.14 -8.24
CA LEU A 58 -28.16 6.67 -7.60
C LEU A 58 -28.42 5.40 -6.81
N TRP A 59 -27.67 4.34 -7.13
CA TRP A 59 -27.67 3.06 -6.44
C TRP A 59 -26.23 2.69 -6.09
N VAL A 60 -25.84 2.83 -4.82
CA VAL A 60 -24.46 2.57 -4.36
C VAL A 60 -24.47 1.93 -2.97
N GLU A 61 -23.73 0.84 -2.77
CA GLU A 61 -23.61 0.26 -1.43
C GLU A 61 -22.61 1.08 -0.59
N LYS A 62 -23.08 1.54 0.57
CA LYS A 62 -22.31 2.37 1.49
C LYS A 62 -21.40 1.49 2.33
N ALA A 63 -20.12 1.53 2.01
CA ALA A 63 -19.06 0.87 2.77
C ALA A 63 -18.73 1.62 4.07
N LYS A 64 -18.55 0.88 5.17
CA LYS A 64 -17.71 1.28 6.31
C LYS A 64 -16.58 0.25 6.43
N TYR A 65 -15.33 0.71 6.34
CA TYR A 65 -14.16 -0.15 6.55
C TYR A 65 -14.01 -0.46 8.04
N ASN A 66 -14.03 -1.74 8.38
CA ASN A 66 -13.37 -2.25 9.58
C ASN A 66 -12.44 -3.34 9.08
N PHE A 67 -11.16 -3.33 9.44
CA PHE A 67 -10.27 -4.45 9.17
C PHE A 67 -10.35 -5.42 10.35
N ARG A 68 -10.65 -6.70 10.08
CA ARG A 68 -10.40 -7.81 11.00
C ARG A 68 -9.44 -8.76 10.30
N GLU A 69 -8.39 -9.16 10.99
CA GLU A 69 -7.38 -10.10 10.49
C GLU A 69 -7.99 -11.47 10.23
N GLY A 70 -7.61 -12.10 9.11
CA GLY A 70 -7.74 -13.55 8.93
C GLY A 70 -8.42 -14.02 7.65
N ASP A 71 -9.33 -13.24 7.05
CA ASP A 71 -10.10 -13.69 5.89
C ASP A 71 -10.31 -12.58 4.86
N PHE A 72 -9.84 -12.83 3.62
CA PHE A 72 -10.12 -12.01 2.45
C PHE A 72 -11.66 -11.96 2.28
N CYS A 73 -12.26 -10.82 2.65
CA CYS A 73 -13.68 -10.42 2.50
C CYS A 73 -14.61 -10.43 3.75
N ASP A 74 -14.20 -10.83 4.96
CA ASP A 74 -15.14 -10.95 6.12
C ASP A 74 -15.28 -9.70 7.01
N SER A 75 -14.54 -8.65 6.73
CA SER A 75 -14.43 -7.50 7.65
C SER A 75 -15.48 -6.39 7.45
N TRP A 76 -16.48 -6.60 6.56
CA TRP A 76 -17.47 -5.58 6.19
C TRP A 76 -18.73 -5.68 7.07
N THR A 77 -18.74 -5.00 8.21
CA THR A 77 -19.73 -5.28 9.27
C THR A 77 -21.02 -4.46 9.23
N ASP A 78 -21.17 -3.43 8.39
CA ASP A 78 -22.42 -2.64 8.31
C ASP A 78 -22.71 -2.17 6.88
N ARG A 79 -23.47 -2.96 6.11
CA ARG A 79 -23.79 -2.67 4.71
C ARG A 79 -25.18 -2.07 4.61
N LYS A 80 -25.28 -0.78 4.26
CA LYS A 80 -26.55 -0.16 3.82
C LYS A 80 -26.45 0.16 2.34
N LEU A 81 -27.38 -0.38 1.54
CA LEU A 81 -27.56 0.06 0.16
C LEU A 81 -28.08 1.50 0.20
N TYR A 82 -27.30 2.45 -0.33
CA TYR A 82 -27.77 3.81 -0.52
C TYR A 82 -28.48 3.88 -1.87
N TYR A 83 -29.78 4.11 -1.81
CA TYR A 83 -30.64 4.20 -2.99
C TYR A 83 -31.45 5.49 -2.89
N LYS A 84 -31.33 6.33 -3.92
CA LYS A 84 -32.07 7.59 -4.03
C LYS A 84 -32.45 7.83 -5.49
N GLU A 85 -33.75 7.90 -5.75
CA GLU A 85 -34.35 8.20 -7.06
C GLU A 85 -34.88 9.63 -7.12
N ASN A 86 -35.15 10.09 -8.35
CA ASN A 86 -35.78 11.38 -8.62
C ASN A 86 -35.02 12.57 -8.03
N ILE A 87 -33.68 12.46 -7.94
CA ILE A 87 -32.83 13.57 -7.47
C ILE A 87 -32.85 14.64 -8.56
N PRO A 88 -33.29 15.88 -8.32
CA PRO A 88 -33.21 16.92 -9.34
C PRO A 88 -31.76 17.09 -9.82
N LEU A 89 -31.51 17.03 -11.13
CA LEU A 89 -30.13 17.01 -11.65
C LEU A 89 -29.32 18.24 -11.19
N GLY A 90 -29.98 19.39 -11.03
CA GLY A 90 -29.38 20.63 -10.52
C GLY A 90 -28.92 20.59 -9.05
N GLU A 91 -29.39 19.61 -8.27
CA GLU A 91 -28.98 19.42 -6.86
C GLU A 91 -27.77 18.50 -6.71
N VAL A 92 -27.37 17.78 -7.76
CA VAL A 92 -26.24 16.86 -7.74
C VAL A 92 -24.93 17.65 -7.74
N LYS A 93 -24.11 17.46 -6.70
CA LYS A 93 -22.76 18.02 -6.63
C LYS A 93 -21.73 16.91 -6.81
N LEU A 94 -20.73 17.14 -7.66
CA LEU A 94 -19.62 16.22 -7.89
C LEU A 94 -18.30 16.93 -7.59
N LYS A 95 -17.34 16.19 -7.03
CA LYS A 95 -15.95 16.64 -6.89
C LYS A 95 -15.00 15.45 -6.97
N VAL A 96 -13.75 15.69 -7.31
CA VAL A 96 -12.69 14.71 -7.07
C VAL A 96 -12.20 14.85 -5.64
N ILE A 97 -12.18 13.73 -4.92
CA ILE A 97 -11.58 13.60 -3.60
C ILE A 97 -10.34 12.72 -3.69
N LEU A 98 -9.52 12.83 -2.65
CA LEU A 98 -8.50 11.83 -2.35
C LEU A 98 -9.03 11.00 -1.19
N ASP A 99 -9.06 9.68 -1.35
CA ASP A 99 -9.56 8.79 -0.30
C ASP A 99 -8.45 8.33 0.67
N GLU A 100 -8.81 7.44 1.59
CA GLU A 100 -7.89 6.92 2.63
C GLU A 100 -6.73 6.11 2.04
N ASP A 101 -6.90 5.53 0.84
CA ASP A 101 -5.88 4.77 0.11
C ASP A 101 -5.01 5.68 -0.79
N CYS A 102 -5.15 7.01 -0.67
CA CYS A 102 -4.49 8.01 -1.51
C CYS A 102 -4.81 7.86 -3.01
N GLU A 103 -6.01 7.39 -3.34
CA GLU A 103 -6.50 7.33 -4.71
C GLU A 103 -7.45 8.49 -5.01
N TYR A 104 -7.30 9.10 -6.18
CA TYR A 104 -8.25 10.08 -6.66
C TYR A 104 -9.55 9.37 -7.06
N LYS A 105 -10.65 9.73 -6.40
CA LYS A 105 -11.99 9.18 -6.64
C LYS A 105 -12.99 10.30 -6.85
N ILE A 106 -14.06 10.01 -7.59
CA ILE A 106 -15.19 10.94 -7.72
C ILE A 106 -16.12 10.72 -6.55
N ALA A 107 -16.54 11.80 -5.89
CA ALA A 107 -17.57 11.76 -4.87
C ALA A 107 -18.81 12.54 -5.32
N VAL A 108 -19.99 12.02 -5.00
CA VAL A 108 -21.28 12.65 -5.26
C VAL A 108 -21.95 13.07 -3.96
N SER A 109 -22.56 14.25 -3.95
CA SER A 109 -23.40 14.71 -2.85
C SER A 109 -24.81 15.02 -3.33
N VAL A 110 -25.79 14.60 -2.53
CA VAL A 110 -27.21 14.61 -2.87
C VAL A 110 -28.03 15.23 -1.72
N GLY A 111 -27.99 16.55 -1.61
CA GLY A 111 -28.88 17.34 -0.73
C GLY A 111 -28.42 17.55 0.73
N ASP A 112 -27.69 16.61 1.34
CA ASP A 112 -27.48 16.61 2.81
C ASP A 112 -26.00 16.73 3.27
N ASP A 113 -25.15 17.43 2.50
CA ASP A 113 -23.68 17.56 2.70
C ASP A 113 -22.89 16.23 2.82
N GLN A 114 -23.57 15.09 2.78
CA GLN A 114 -22.99 13.76 2.70
C GLN A 114 -22.41 13.55 1.31
N TRP A 115 -21.13 13.19 1.27
CA TRP A 115 -20.41 12.78 0.08
C TRP A 115 -20.33 11.26 0.03
N ILE A 116 -20.64 10.70 -1.12
CA ILE A 116 -20.57 9.27 -1.39
C ILE A 116 -19.52 9.04 -2.46
N THR A 117 -18.49 8.27 -2.12
CA THR A 117 -17.41 7.93 -3.05
C THR A 117 -17.91 6.92 -4.08
N LEU A 118 -17.71 7.21 -5.36
CA LEU A 118 -18.07 6.32 -6.45
C LEU A 118 -16.96 5.27 -6.63
N PRO A 119 -17.31 3.98 -6.83
CA PRO A 119 -16.34 2.95 -7.12
C PRO A 119 -15.74 3.18 -8.52
N LYS A 120 -14.43 2.94 -8.63
CA LYS A 120 -13.67 3.15 -9.87
C LYS A 120 -14.18 2.30 -11.03
N SER A 121 -14.64 1.08 -10.74
CA SER A 121 -15.29 0.20 -11.71
C SER A 121 -16.55 0.78 -12.37
N SER A 122 -17.13 1.84 -11.82
CA SER A 122 -18.28 2.55 -12.40
C SER A 122 -17.89 3.78 -13.24
N LEU A 123 -16.61 4.09 -13.38
CA LEU A 123 -16.10 5.22 -14.16
C LEU A 123 -15.55 4.73 -15.50
N PHE A 124 -16.06 5.29 -16.60
CA PHE A 124 -15.60 4.98 -17.96
C PHE A 124 -14.90 6.18 -18.59
N GLY A 125 -13.73 5.97 -19.16
CA GLY A 125 -12.98 6.99 -19.89
C GLY A 125 -11.58 6.51 -20.24
N GLU A 126 -11.03 7.00 -21.34
CA GLU A 126 -9.62 6.80 -21.69
C GLU A 126 -8.76 7.71 -20.79
N ASN A 127 -7.78 7.14 -20.08
CA ASN A 127 -6.80 7.86 -19.27
C ASN A 127 -7.41 8.81 -18.20
N LEU A 128 -8.12 8.23 -17.23
CA LEU A 128 -8.65 8.92 -16.04
C LEU A 128 -7.53 9.54 -15.17
N ASN A 129 -6.98 10.69 -15.57
CA ASN A 129 -6.09 11.48 -14.71
C ASN A 129 -6.91 12.38 -13.77
N LEU A 130 -7.61 11.76 -12.83
CA LEU A 130 -8.48 12.49 -11.88
C LEU A 130 -7.73 13.51 -11.02
N GLY A 131 -6.41 13.37 -10.88
CA GLY A 131 -5.57 14.29 -10.10
C GLY A 131 -5.60 15.74 -10.60
N GLU A 132 -5.75 15.96 -11.91
CA GLU A 132 -5.88 17.31 -12.49
C GLU A 132 -7.15 18.04 -12.02
N TYR A 133 -8.14 17.29 -11.57
CA TYR A 133 -9.44 17.82 -11.16
C TYR A 133 -9.64 17.77 -9.64
N TYR A 134 -8.58 17.54 -8.86
CA TYR A 134 -8.65 17.51 -7.41
C TYR A 134 -9.22 18.82 -6.83
N ASN A 135 -10.20 18.70 -5.93
CA ASN A 135 -10.97 19.80 -5.35
C ASN A 135 -11.70 20.71 -6.36
N GLN A 136 -11.76 20.34 -7.64
CA GLN A 136 -12.57 21.03 -8.62
C GLN A 136 -14.03 20.62 -8.51
N LYS A 137 -14.93 21.59 -8.70
CA LYS A 137 -16.36 21.31 -8.83
C LYS A 137 -16.61 20.71 -10.22
N LEU A 138 -17.15 19.52 -10.25
CA LEU A 138 -17.55 18.85 -11.49
C LEU A 138 -19.06 19.01 -11.70
N ASN A 139 -19.46 18.95 -12.96
CA ASN A 139 -20.86 18.96 -13.36
C ASN A 139 -21.26 17.59 -13.87
N LEU A 140 -22.51 17.24 -13.63
CA LEU A 140 -23.12 16.05 -14.23
C LEU A 140 -24.02 16.52 -15.37
N LEU A 141 -23.78 16.00 -16.58
CA LEU A 141 -24.61 16.28 -17.74
C LEU A 141 -25.28 15.00 -18.25
N LYS A 142 -26.45 15.20 -18.85
CA LYS A 142 -27.15 14.17 -19.59
C LYS A 142 -26.36 13.76 -20.83
N GLY A 143 -25.97 12.49 -20.90
CA GLY A 143 -25.31 11.91 -22.06
C GLY A 143 -26.26 11.24 -23.03
N GLU A 144 -25.71 10.29 -23.77
CA GLU A 144 -26.45 9.46 -24.72
C GLU A 144 -27.61 8.70 -24.04
N VAL A 145 -28.67 8.50 -24.82
CA VAL A 145 -29.80 7.68 -24.40
C VAL A 145 -29.32 6.24 -24.26
N PHE A 146 -29.37 5.73 -23.05
CA PHE A 146 -29.10 4.35 -22.71
C PHE A 146 -30.30 3.44 -23.05
N THR A 147 -31.52 3.91 -22.78
CA THR A 147 -32.76 3.17 -23.06
C THR A 147 -33.98 4.11 -23.08
N ARG A 148 -35.10 3.64 -23.63
CA ARG A 148 -36.38 4.39 -23.70
C ARG A 148 -37.54 3.53 -23.21
N TYR A 149 -38.42 4.14 -22.41
CA TYR A 149 -39.72 3.62 -22.00
C TYR A 149 -40.84 4.48 -22.52
N THR A 150 -42.06 3.96 -22.39
CA THR A 150 -43.29 4.69 -22.68
C THR A 150 -43.45 5.95 -21.80
N ASN A 151 -42.79 6.00 -20.63
CA ASN A 151 -42.90 7.07 -19.65
C ASN A 151 -41.57 7.85 -19.44
N GLY A 152 -40.57 7.70 -20.31
CA GLY A 152 -39.32 8.46 -20.22
C GLY A 152 -38.12 7.80 -20.87
N SER A 153 -36.96 8.45 -20.79
CA SER A 153 -35.67 7.91 -21.26
C SER A 153 -34.63 7.92 -20.15
N TYR A 154 -33.74 6.93 -20.17
CA TYR A 154 -32.56 6.92 -19.30
C TYR A 154 -31.33 7.23 -20.11
N HIS A 155 -30.42 7.96 -19.51
CA HIS A 155 -29.22 8.48 -20.13
C HIS A 155 -27.99 8.11 -19.30
N ILE A 156 -26.88 7.88 -20.01
CA ILE A 156 -25.58 7.69 -19.39
C ILE A 156 -25.11 9.04 -18.81
N PRO A 157 -24.85 9.16 -17.50
CA PRO A 157 -24.37 10.41 -16.94
C PRO A 157 -22.93 10.71 -17.38
N LYS A 158 -22.70 11.95 -17.81
CA LYS A 158 -21.37 12.45 -18.18
C LYS A 158 -20.83 13.36 -17.09
N VAL A 159 -19.65 13.05 -16.58
CA VAL A 159 -18.94 13.90 -15.63
C VAL A 159 -18.07 14.89 -16.39
N MET A 160 -18.30 16.17 -16.14
CA MET A 160 -17.72 17.27 -16.90
C MET A 160 -16.93 18.21 -15.99
N TYR A 161 -15.84 18.76 -16.50
CA TYR A 161 -15.20 19.96 -15.97
C TYR A 161 -15.20 21.05 -17.04
N GLY A 162 -15.98 22.11 -16.81
CA GLY A 162 -16.26 23.10 -17.85
C GLY A 162 -16.93 22.44 -19.07
N LYS A 163 -16.22 22.42 -20.20
CA LYS A 163 -16.67 21.79 -21.46
C LYS A 163 -16.01 20.43 -21.72
N THR A 164 -15.09 19.99 -20.87
CA THR A 164 -14.32 18.77 -21.04
C THR A 164 -15.03 17.61 -20.36
N GLU A 165 -15.26 16.53 -21.10
CA GLU A 165 -15.76 15.26 -20.55
C GLU A 165 -14.59 14.55 -19.86
N ILE A 166 -14.71 14.34 -18.55
CA ILE A 166 -13.72 13.61 -17.75
C ILE A 166 -13.97 12.12 -17.88
N CYS A 167 -15.22 11.71 -17.66
CA CYS A 167 -15.63 10.32 -17.69
C CYS A 167 -17.15 10.18 -17.81
N LYS A 168 -17.62 8.96 -18.00
CA LYS A 168 -19.02 8.56 -17.94
C LYS A 168 -19.25 7.66 -16.73
N LEU A 169 -20.45 7.73 -16.16
CA LEU A 169 -20.86 6.85 -15.06
C LEU A 169 -21.63 5.65 -15.61
N SER A 170 -21.33 4.47 -15.09
CA SER A 170 -21.98 3.23 -15.54
C SER A 170 -23.45 3.15 -15.10
N PRO A 171 -24.41 2.94 -16.04
CA PRO A 171 -25.81 2.72 -15.70
C PRO A 171 -26.12 1.28 -15.25
N PHE A 172 -25.08 0.45 -15.04
CA PHE A 172 -25.22 -0.97 -14.76
C PHE A 172 -24.93 -1.32 -13.32
N SER A 173 -25.69 -2.29 -12.84
CA SER A 173 -25.60 -2.84 -11.50
C SER A 173 -25.47 -4.37 -11.65
N PHE A 174 -24.55 -4.98 -10.90
CA PHE A 174 -24.37 -6.43 -10.88
C PHE A 174 -25.55 -7.14 -10.20
N PRO A 175 -25.83 -8.41 -10.55
CA PRO A 175 -27.17 -8.87 -10.85
C PRO A 175 -28.10 -9.00 -9.64
N ARG A 176 -29.38 -8.80 -9.91
CA ARG A 176 -30.49 -9.20 -9.05
C ARG A 176 -30.63 -10.71 -9.10
N CYS A 177 -30.72 -11.32 -7.93
CA CYS A 177 -30.91 -12.75 -7.77
C CYS A 177 -32.34 -13.01 -7.28
N ASN A 178 -33.28 -13.22 -8.21
CA ASN A 178 -34.58 -13.81 -7.87
C ASN A 178 -34.46 -15.34 -7.94
N GLU A 179 -35.23 -16.07 -7.13
CA GLU A 179 -35.13 -17.51 -6.77
C GLU A 179 -34.94 -18.55 -7.91
N SER A 180 -34.91 -18.13 -9.17
CA SER A 180 -34.68 -18.99 -10.34
C SER A 180 -33.91 -18.35 -11.50
N ASN A 181 -33.56 -17.05 -11.46
CA ASN A 181 -32.85 -16.36 -12.54
C ASN A 181 -31.87 -15.29 -12.02
N ILE A 182 -30.72 -15.20 -12.68
CA ILE A 182 -29.76 -14.10 -12.54
C ILE A 182 -30.16 -13.04 -13.55
N GLU A 183 -30.67 -11.91 -13.07
CA GLU A 183 -31.01 -10.77 -13.90
C GLU A 183 -29.95 -9.69 -13.70
N MET A 184 -29.19 -9.34 -14.73
CA MET A 184 -28.46 -8.07 -14.68
C MET A 184 -29.46 -6.93 -14.63
N GLY A 185 -29.54 -6.28 -13.46
CA GLY A 185 -30.37 -5.11 -13.27
C GLY A 185 -29.62 -3.89 -13.78
N SER A 186 -29.96 -3.40 -14.96
CA SER A 186 -29.81 -1.97 -15.22
C SER A 186 -30.90 -1.23 -14.45
N VAL A 187 -30.71 0.07 -14.23
CA VAL A 187 -31.78 0.98 -13.73
C VAL A 187 -33.04 0.90 -14.63
N SER A 188 -32.91 0.34 -15.83
CA SER A 188 -33.92 0.29 -16.86
C SER A 188 -34.79 -0.99 -16.90
N ARG A 189 -34.65 -2.00 -16.03
CA ARG A 189 -35.45 -3.25 -16.13
C ARG A 189 -35.29 -4.02 -17.46
N HIS A 190 -34.29 -3.73 -18.30
CA HIS A 190 -33.94 -4.62 -19.41
C HIS A 190 -33.02 -5.70 -18.88
N SER A 191 -33.61 -6.82 -18.46
CA SER A 191 -32.84 -7.94 -17.96
C SER A 191 -32.09 -8.60 -19.13
N LEU A 192 -30.78 -8.78 -18.98
CA LEU A 192 -30.03 -9.75 -19.76
C LEU A 192 -30.41 -11.14 -19.25
N TYR A 193 -31.62 -11.61 -19.60
CA TYR A 193 -32.20 -12.87 -19.11
C TYR A 193 -31.35 -14.11 -19.41
N GLU A 194 -30.35 -14.00 -20.29
CA GLU A 194 -29.52 -15.11 -20.73
C GLU A 194 -28.12 -15.15 -20.10
N ALA A 195 -27.71 -14.14 -19.32
CA ALA A 195 -26.37 -14.08 -18.74
C ALA A 195 -26.21 -15.02 -17.54
N ARG A 196 -25.96 -16.30 -17.82
CA ARG A 196 -25.80 -17.34 -16.79
C ARG A 196 -24.33 -17.65 -16.46
N LYS A 197 -23.42 -17.24 -17.34
CA LYS A 197 -22.00 -17.57 -17.26
C LYS A 197 -21.11 -16.36 -17.45
N VAL A 198 -19.94 -16.41 -16.84
CA VAL A 198 -18.80 -15.52 -17.11
C VAL A 198 -17.71 -16.36 -17.74
N VAL A 199 -17.19 -15.91 -18.87
CA VAL A 199 -16.08 -16.55 -19.57
C VAL A 199 -14.85 -15.68 -19.44
N ILE A 200 -13.73 -16.32 -19.11
CA ILE A 200 -12.42 -15.69 -18.98
C ILE A 200 -11.46 -16.46 -19.89
N GLU A 201 -10.94 -15.80 -20.92
CA GLU A 201 -10.04 -16.44 -21.88
C GLU A 201 -8.90 -15.50 -22.30
N LYS A 202 -7.75 -16.09 -22.65
CA LYS A 202 -6.60 -15.35 -23.15
C LYS A 202 -6.68 -15.23 -24.67
N ASN A 203 -6.69 -14.02 -25.22
CA ASN A 203 -6.69 -13.80 -26.65
C ASN A 203 -5.33 -14.18 -27.29
N HIS A 204 -5.24 -14.14 -28.62
CA HIS A 204 -4.03 -14.50 -29.35
C HIS A 204 -2.84 -13.55 -29.10
N GLU A 205 -3.11 -12.33 -28.64
CA GLU A 205 -2.13 -11.29 -28.32
C GLU A 205 -1.68 -11.34 -26.85
N GLY A 206 -2.21 -12.30 -26.06
CA GLY A 206 -1.89 -12.47 -24.65
C GLY A 206 -2.73 -11.61 -23.69
N GLY A 207 -3.64 -10.78 -24.19
CA GLY A 207 -4.60 -10.04 -23.39
C GLY A 207 -5.79 -10.89 -22.92
N PHE A 208 -6.40 -10.50 -21.79
CA PHE A 208 -7.55 -11.22 -21.23
C PHE A 208 -8.87 -10.65 -21.71
N LEU A 209 -9.74 -11.54 -22.15
CA LEU A 209 -11.14 -11.29 -22.47
C LEU A 209 -11.99 -11.81 -21.32
N ILE A 210 -12.84 -10.94 -20.80
CA ILE A 210 -13.82 -11.26 -19.77
C ILE A 210 -15.18 -10.84 -20.30
N TYR A 211 -16.14 -11.76 -20.36
CA TYR A 211 -17.46 -11.46 -20.88
C TYR A 211 -18.55 -12.34 -20.31
N PHE A 212 -19.76 -11.80 -20.30
CA PHE A 212 -20.98 -12.56 -20.07
C PHE A 212 -21.29 -13.48 -21.24
N ALA A 213 -21.73 -14.68 -20.90
CA ALA A 213 -22.09 -15.72 -21.85
C ALA A 213 -23.43 -16.36 -21.48
N ASN A 214 -24.07 -16.93 -22.49
CA ASN A 214 -25.26 -17.76 -22.28
C ASN A 214 -24.91 -19.10 -21.60
N GLY A 215 -25.91 -19.94 -21.34
CA GLY A 215 -25.72 -21.26 -20.72
C GLY A 215 -24.74 -22.19 -21.48
N ASN A 216 -24.47 -21.93 -22.76
CA ASN A 216 -23.54 -22.70 -23.58
C ASN A 216 -22.13 -22.06 -23.64
N GLY A 217 -21.86 -20.99 -22.89
CA GLY A 217 -20.57 -20.31 -22.90
C GLY A 217 -20.29 -19.50 -24.17
N ILE A 218 -21.35 -19.15 -24.92
CA ILE A 218 -21.27 -18.27 -26.09
C ILE A 218 -21.43 -16.82 -25.64
N SER A 219 -20.50 -15.96 -26.05
CA SER A 219 -20.52 -14.52 -25.73
C SER A 219 -21.83 -13.86 -26.14
N LEU A 220 -22.44 -13.10 -25.23
CA LEU A 220 -23.68 -12.38 -25.49
C LEU A 220 -23.50 -11.25 -26.51
N SER A 221 -22.27 -10.75 -26.73
CA SER A 221 -21.99 -9.70 -27.73
C SER A 221 -22.15 -10.17 -29.18
N LYS A 222 -22.26 -11.49 -29.40
CA LYS A 222 -22.54 -12.11 -30.71
C LYS A 222 -24.03 -12.22 -31.02
N ILE A 223 -24.91 -11.87 -30.07
CA ILE A 223 -26.36 -11.82 -30.28
C ILE A 223 -26.68 -10.51 -31.00
N GLN A 224 -27.23 -10.60 -32.23
CA GLN A 224 -27.51 -9.44 -33.08
C GLN A 224 -28.64 -8.56 -32.50
N GLY A 225 -28.45 -7.23 -32.44
CA GLY A 225 -29.49 -6.26 -32.08
C GLY A 225 -28.98 -5.03 -31.30
N GLY A 226 -29.90 -4.12 -30.94
CA GLY A 226 -29.61 -2.88 -30.20
C GLY A 226 -29.10 -3.05 -28.76
N ALA A 227 -28.94 -4.29 -28.29
CA ALA A 227 -28.38 -4.62 -26.97
C ALA A 227 -26.87 -4.85 -26.99
N LYS A 228 -26.21 -4.80 -28.15
CA LYS A 228 -24.76 -5.06 -28.28
C LYS A 228 -23.91 -4.09 -27.47
N ASP A 229 -24.22 -2.79 -27.55
CA ASP A 229 -23.47 -1.75 -26.85
C ASP A 229 -23.65 -1.87 -25.34
N VAL A 230 -24.87 -2.19 -24.90
CA VAL A 230 -25.22 -2.49 -23.51
C VAL A 230 -24.40 -3.67 -22.96
N VAL A 231 -24.28 -4.76 -23.73
CA VAL A 231 -23.50 -5.95 -23.35
C VAL A 231 -21.99 -5.66 -23.32
N ASN A 232 -21.49 -4.89 -24.27
CA ASN A 232 -20.07 -4.51 -24.29
C ASN A 232 -19.71 -3.66 -23.06
N GLU A 233 -20.55 -2.70 -22.72
CA GLU A 233 -20.38 -1.87 -21.53
C GLU A 233 -20.42 -2.72 -20.25
N ALA A 234 -21.38 -3.63 -20.15
CA ALA A 234 -21.48 -4.57 -19.03
C ALA A 234 -20.24 -5.49 -18.90
N ASN A 235 -19.67 -5.95 -20.02
CA ASN A 235 -18.43 -6.73 -20.02
C ASN A 235 -17.23 -5.90 -19.53
N SER A 236 -17.18 -4.61 -19.87
CA SER A 236 -16.14 -3.70 -19.38
C SER A 236 -16.25 -3.47 -17.86
N VAL A 237 -17.47 -3.29 -17.33
CA VAL A 237 -17.69 -3.23 -15.87
C VAL A 237 -17.25 -4.53 -15.21
N LEU A 238 -17.67 -5.68 -15.76
CA LEU A 238 -17.34 -7.00 -15.23
C LEU A 238 -15.83 -7.20 -15.10
N LYS A 239 -15.09 -6.78 -16.13
CA LYS A 239 -13.63 -6.84 -16.13
C LYS A 239 -13.03 -5.99 -15.01
N ALA A 240 -13.44 -4.72 -14.91
CA ALA A 240 -12.92 -3.82 -13.87
C ALA A 240 -13.23 -4.36 -12.46
N VAL A 241 -14.48 -4.80 -12.24
CA VAL A 241 -14.93 -5.39 -10.98
C VAL A 241 -14.12 -6.62 -10.59
N LEU A 242 -13.86 -7.54 -11.52
CA LEU A 242 -13.07 -8.74 -11.23
C LEU A 242 -11.63 -8.38 -10.87
N LEU A 243 -11.02 -7.41 -11.56
CA LEU A 243 -9.62 -7.06 -11.34
C LEU A 243 -9.38 -6.26 -10.05
N GLU A 244 -10.37 -5.48 -9.63
CA GLU A 244 -10.27 -4.58 -8.47
C GLU A 244 -10.81 -5.20 -7.18
N ASN A 245 -11.86 -6.04 -7.26
CA ASN A 245 -12.65 -6.41 -6.08
C ASN A 245 -12.85 -7.93 -5.93
N SER A 246 -12.06 -8.76 -6.60
CA SER A 246 -12.20 -10.22 -6.49
C SER A 246 -10.88 -10.92 -6.25
N ASN A 247 -10.94 -12.15 -5.76
CA ASN A 247 -9.77 -13.02 -5.63
C ASN A 247 -9.40 -13.72 -6.95
N ILE A 248 -9.82 -13.19 -8.11
CA ILE A 248 -9.51 -13.78 -9.43
C ILE A 248 -8.02 -14.04 -9.63
N ARG A 249 -7.15 -13.20 -9.06
CA ARG A 249 -5.68 -13.32 -9.16
C ARG A 249 -5.16 -14.56 -8.42
N GLU A 250 -5.75 -14.90 -7.28
CA GLU A 250 -5.43 -16.10 -6.51
C GLU A 250 -6.00 -17.36 -7.15
N VAL A 251 -7.19 -17.23 -7.77
CA VAL A 251 -7.92 -18.35 -8.36
C VAL A 251 -7.34 -18.74 -9.72
N LEU A 252 -6.91 -17.76 -10.52
CA LEU A 252 -6.37 -17.94 -11.87
C LEU A 252 -4.94 -17.34 -12.02
N PRO A 253 -3.96 -17.76 -11.21
CA PRO A 253 -2.59 -17.23 -11.26
C PRO A 253 -1.91 -17.50 -12.62
N GLU A 254 -2.34 -18.54 -13.33
CA GLU A 254 -1.89 -18.89 -14.69
C GLU A 254 -2.16 -17.80 -15.73
N LEU A 255 -3.08 -16.86 -15.42
CA LEU A 255 -3.35 -15.74 -16.28
C LEU A 255 -2.28 -14.64 -16.15
N ASN A 256 -1.45 -14.60 -15.10
CA ASN A 256 -0.41 -13.56 -14.95
C ASN A 256 -0.97 -12.14 -15.19
N ILE A 257 -2.08 -11.84 -14.51
CA ILE A 257 -2.74 -10.53 -14.56
C ILE A 257 -1.75 -9.51 -13.97
N GLY A 258 -1.07 -8.75 -14.83
CA GLY A 258 0.06 -7.91 -14.44
C GLY A 258 -0.28 -6.83 -13.39
N ASP A 259 0.68 -6.55 -12.52
CA ASP A 259 0.63 -5.51 -11.48
C ASP A 259 0.87 -4.10 -12.05
N ASP A 260 0.10 -3.68 -13.06
CA ASP A 260 0.20 -2.32 -13.60
C ASP A 260 -0.41 -1.25 -12.66
N VAL A 261 -0.73 -1.62 -11.42
CA VAL A 261 -1.01 -0.66 -10.36
C VAL A 261 0.32 -0.39 -9.65
N ASP A 262 1.05 0.58 -10.20
CA ASP A 262 2.24 1.19 -9.61
C ASP A 262 1.87 1.85 -8.27
N ILE A 263 1.84 1.06 -7.19
CA ILE A 263 1.39 1.47 -5.85
C ILE A 263 2.41 2.35 -5.12
N ASP A 264 3.69 2.39 -5.53
CA ASP A 264 4.73 2.94 -4.64
C ASP A 264 5.26 4.36 -4.99
N LYS A 265 4.66 5.05 -5.98
CA LYS A 265 5.01 6.45 -6.33
C LYS A 265 3.91 7.48 -6.07
N ARG A 266 2.65 7.03 -5.93
CA ARG A 266 1.47 7.92 -5.78
C ARG A 266 1.33 8.43 -4.35
N GLN A 267 1.67 7.62 -3.35
CA GLN A 267 1.63 7.98 -1.94
C GLN A 267 2.62 9.11 -1.59
N LEU A 268 3.80 9.14 -2.22
CA LEU A 268 4.77 10.25 -2.03
C LEU A 268 4.29 11.58 -2.64
N LYS A 269 3.51 11.53 -3.74
CA LYS A 269 3.01 12.73 -4.45
C LYS A 269 1.89 13.43 -3.69
N CYS A 270 1.13 12.68 -2.87
CA CYS A 270 0.08 13.18 -1.98
C CYS A 270 0.60 14.18 -0.93
N LEU A 271 1.81 13.98 -0.42
CA LEU A 271 2.43 14.89 0.56
C LEU A 271 2.91 16.21 -0.06
N VAL A 272 3.14 16.23 -1.39
CA VAL A 272 3.77 17.37 -2.08
C VAL A 272 2.74 18.33 -2.71
N HIS A 273 1.54 17.87 -3.08
CA HIS A 273 0.54 18.69 -3.80
C HIS A 273 -0.27 19.68 -2.95
N ASN A 274 -0.09 19.71 -1.62
CA ASN A 274 -0.89 20.55 -0.71
C ASN A 274 -0.27 21.95 -0.38
N VAL A 275 0.73 22.43 -1.13
CA VAL A 275 1.33 23.77 -0.91
C VAL A 275 1.42 24.58 -2.21
N VAL A 276 0.88 25.81 -2.17
CA VAL A 276 0.39 26.68 -3.27
C VAL A 276 1.50 27.28 -4.19
N PRO A 277 1.27 27.42 -5.52
CA PRO A 277 2.17 28.13 -6.45
C PRO A 277 1.50 29.26 -7.26
N LYS A 278 1.30 30.47 -6.71
CA LYS A 278 0.89 31.63 -7.56
C LYS A 278 1.59 32.95 -7.25
N GLU A 279 1.92 33.21 -5.98
CA GLU A 279 2.60 34.45 -5.57
C GLU A 279 4.13 34.37 -5.76
N VAL A 280 4.72 33.18 -5.56
CA VAL A 280 6.14 32.88 -5.79
C VAL A 280 6.56 33.09 -7.25
N ALA A 281 5.64 32.87 -8.19
CA ALA A 281 5.90 33.02 -9.63
C ALA A 281 6.06 34.49 -10.06
N GLN A 282 5.36 35.43 -9.42
CA GLN A 282 5.45 36.85 -9.77
C GLN A 282 6.71 37.54 -9.23
N GLU A 283 7.25 37.07 -8.10
CA GLU A 283 8.43 37.67 -7.50
C GLU A 283 9.74 37.17 -8.13
N LEU A 284 9.79 35.90 -8.57
CA LEU A 284 10.90 35.32 -9.34
C LEU A 284 11.13 36.01 -10.69
N VAL A 285 10.06 36.49 -11.34
CA VAL A 285 10.10 37.21 -12.62
C VAL A 285 10.80 38.57 -12.51
N THR A 286 10.82 39.18 -11.32
CA THR A 286 11.24 40.58 -11.16
C THR A 286 12.74 40.73 -10.89
N ARG A 287 13.41 39.74 -10.23
CA ARG A 287 14.82 39.86 -9.82
C ARG A 287 15.85 39.11 -10.68
N ASN A 288 15.46 38.04 -11.39
CA ASN A 288 16.39 37.19 -12.17
C ASN A 288 16.15 37.24 -13.69
N LYS A 289 15.83 38.44 -14.19
CA LYS A 289 15.34 38.71 -15.55
C LYS A 289 16.19 38.08 -16.68
N ASP A 290 17.51 37.93 -16.49
CA ASP A 290 18.42 37.47 -17.56
C ASP A 290 18.66 35.94 -17.58
N ALA A 291 18.50 35.26 -16.45
CA ALA A 291 18.59 33.80 -16.35
C ALA A 291 17.21 33.17 -16.61
N LEU A 292 16.17 33.73 -15.99
CA LEU A 292 14.78 33.34 -16.22
C LEU A 292 14.33 33.77 -17.62
N GLY A 293 14.76 34.92 -18.11
CA GLY A 293 14.48 35.37 -19.48
C GLY A 293 15.04 34.42 -20.54
N ARG A 294 16.22 33.81 -20.31
CA ARG A 294 16.77 32.76 -21.20
C ARG A 294 15.97 31.46 -21.12
N ALA A 295 15.64 31.00 -19.92
CA ALA A 295 14.81 29.80 -19.74
C ALA A 295 13.40 29.96 -20.35
N VAL A 296 12.80 31.16 -20.26
CA VAL A 296 11.49 31.50 -20.84
C VAL A 296 11.57 31.72 -22.36
N LEU A 297 12.65 32.32 -22.88
CA LEU A 297 12.86 32.47 -24.33
C LEU A 297 13.09 31.13 -25.03
N GLU A 298 13.70 30.16 -24.35
CA GLU A 298 13.83 28.78 -24.86
C GLU A 298 12.55 27.96 -24.69
N ALA A 299 11.73 28.26 -23.67
CA ALA A 299 10.45 27.61 -23.41
C ALA A 299 9.28 28.14 -24.27
N LYS A 300 9.56 29.01 -25.26
CA LYS A 300 8.56 29.75 -26.05
C LYS A 300 7.59 28.88 -26.88
N ASN A 301 7.68 27.55 -26.80
CA ASN A 301 6.75 26.61 -27.39
C ASN A 301 5.77 25.95 -26.37
N GLY A 302 5.57 26.54 -25.18
CA GLY A 302 4.32 26.37 -24.43
C GLY A 302 4.18 25.15 -23.50
N ASN A 303 5.27 24.58 -22.96
CA ASN A 303 5.20 23.48 -21.99
C ASN A 303 5.69 23.92 -20.59
N GLU A 304 4.76 24.11 -19.64
CA GLU A 304 5.06 24.38 -18.22
C GLU A 304 5.86 23.24 -17.57
N GLU A 305 5.64 21.99 -18.03
CA GLU A 305 6.36 20.80 -17.58
C GLU A 305 7.87 20.86 -17.90
N ILE A 306 8.26 21.51 -19.00
CA ILE A 306 9.67 21.72 -19.36
C ILE A 306 10.33 22.73 -18.42
N LEU A 307 9.58 23.74 -17.96
CA LEU A 307 10.08 24.76 -17.03
C LEU A 307 10.35 24.15 -15.66
N VAL A 308 9.39 23.36 -15.13
CA VAL A 308 9.53 22.63 -13.86
C VAL A 308 10.69 21.63 -13.93
N THR A 309 10.79 20.88 -15.02
CA THR A 309 11.86 19.88 -15.20
C THR A 309 13.25 20.51 -15.32
N LYS A 310 13.39 21.67 -15.99
CA LYS A 310 14.66 22.40 -16.09
C LYS A 310 15.07 23.03 -14.75
N VAL A 311 14.14 23.63 -14.01
CA VAL A 311 14.41 24.16 -12.66
C VAL A 311 14.78 23.01 -11.69
N ALA A 312 14.14 21.86 -11.83
CA ALA A 312 14.43 20.65 -11.06
C ALA A 312 15.72 19.90 -11.48
N SER A 313 16.32 20.24 -12.62
CA SER A 313 17.58 19.63 -13.08
C SER A 313 18.77 20.58 -13.04
N ASP A 314 18.54 21.89 -12.91
CA ASP A 314 19.60 22.89 -12.73
C ASP A 314 20.00 23.02 -11.27
N LYS A 315 21.08 22.33 -10.91
CA LYS A 315 21.64 22.32 -9.56
C LYS A 315 22.08 23.72 -9.09
N GLY A 316 22.57 24.57 -10.00
CA GLY A 316 22.98 25.93 -9.65
C GLY A 316 21.80 26.84 -9.32
N LEU A 317 20.68 26.65 -10.01
CA LEU A 317 19.43 27.35 -9.70
C LEU A 317 18.83 26.87 -8.37
N GLN A 318 18.91 25.57 -8.07
CA GLN A 318 18.46 25.00 -6.79
C GLN A 318 19.26 25.53 -5.60
N GLU A 319 20.58 25.56 -5.73
CA GLU A 319 21.47 26.10 -4.70
C GLU A 319 21.22 27.60 -4.49
N ALA A 320 20.99 28.37 -5.56
CA ALA A 320 20.65 29.79 -5.47
C ALA A 320 19.29 30.06 -4.81
N ILE A 321 18.29 29.19 -5.03
CA ILE A 321 16.98 29.26 -4.38
C ILE A 321 17.08 28.88 -2.90
N ALA A 322 17.78 27.78 -2.58
CA ALA A 322 17.98 27.29 -1.21
C ALA A 322 18.82 28.25 -0.34
N GLY A 323 19.71 29.03 -0.97
CA GLY A 323 20.53 30.05 -0.33
C GLY A 323 19.85 31.42 -0.16
N ASN A 324 18.64 31.63 -0.70
CA ASN A 324 18.00 32.95 -0.67
C ASN A 324 17.29 33.22 0.66
N GLN A 325 17.93 34.00 1.53
CA GLN A 325 17.40 34.33 2.84
C GLN A 325 16.09 35.12 2.78
N VAL A 326 15.93 36.02 1.80
CA VAL A 326 14.70 36.79 1.62
C VAL A 326 13.52 35.88 1.27
N LEU A 327 13.76 34.84 0.46
CA LEU A 327 12.75 33.83 0.14
C LEU A 327 12.37 33.01 1.38
N LYS A 328 13.36 32.62 2.19
CA LYS A 328 13.11 31.93 3.47
C LYS A 328 12.30 32.79 4.43
N ASP A 329 12.63 34.06 4.55
CA ASP A 329 11.97 34.98 5.47
C ASP A 329 10.54 35.30 4.99
N ALA A 330 10.33 35.47 3.69
CA ALA A 330 9.00 35.70 3.09
C ALA A 330 8.09 34.46 3.26
N VAL A 331 8.62 33.26 3.00
CA VAL A 331 7.89 32.00 3.23
C VAL A 331 7.56 31.84 4.72
N THR A 332 8.51 32.11 5.61
CA THR A 332 8.30 32.04 7.07
C THR A 332 7.24 33.05 7.54
N THR A 333 7.26 34.25 7.00
CA THR A 333 6.29 35.32 7.33
C THR A 333 4.89 34.97 6.84
N ALA A 334 4.76 34.50 5.59
CA ALA A 334 3.49 34.10 5.00
C ALA A 334 2.87 32.89 5.74
N LEU A 335 3.70 31.91 6.14
CA LEU A 335 3.27 30.78 6.95
C LEU A 335 2.87 31.19 8.38
N SER A 336 3.46 32.26 8.92
CA SER A 336 3.14 32.76 10.27
C SER A 336 1.85 33.58 10.32
N SER A 337 1.39 34.13 9.18
CA SER A 337 0.19 34.96 9.07
C SER A 337 -1.10 34.21 8.67
N ASP A 338 -1.01 32.92 8.36
CA ASP A 338 -2.17 32.10 8.00
C ASP A 338 -2.79 31.46 9.26
N ASP A 339 -4.04 31.80 9.59
CA ASP A 339 -4.74 31.31 10.79
C ASP A 339 -4.95 29.78 10.79
N GLY A 340 -5.00 29.16 9.60
CA GLY A 340 -5.07 27.71 9.45
C GLY A 340 -3.74 27.05 9.81
N PHE A 341 -2.64 27.60 9.30
CA PHE A 341 -1.28 27.18 9.63
C PHE A 341 -0.93 27.51 11.08
N HIS A 342 -1.36 28.65 11.63
CA HIS A 342 -1.16 29.00 13.04
C HIS A 342 -1.91 28.04 13.97
N ASN A 343 -3.12 27.60 13.61
CA ASN A 343 -3.86 26.58 14.35
C ASN A 343 -3.30 25.17 14.15
N ILE A 344 -2.77 24.83 12.98
CA ILE A 344 -2.07 23.57 12.72
C ILE A 344 -0.73 23.55 13.48
N VAL A 345 0.04 24.64 13.46
CA VAL A 345 1.27 24.81 14.23
C VAL A 345 0.95 24.80 15.71
N LYS A 346 -0.12 25.45 16.18
CA LYS A 346 -0.55 25.38 17.59
C LYS A 346 -0.98 23.96 17.97
N ARG A 347 -1.76 23.26 17.14
CA ARG A 347 -2.10 21.83 17.35
C ARG A 347 -0.87 20.91 17.28
N LEU A 348 0.09 21.20 16.41
CA LEU A 348 1.37 20.49 16.31
C LEU A 348 2.31 20.85 17.46
N THR A 349 2.21 22.05 18.02
CA THR A 349 2.98 22.52 19.18
C THR A 349 2.39 21.94 20.46
N ASP A 350 1.06 21.86 20.56
CA ASP A 350 0.32 21.18 21.63
C ASP A 350 0.51 19.64 21.54
N ALA A 351 0.55 19.07 20.33
CA ALA A 351 0.91 17.67 20.10
C ALA A 351 2.42 17.40 20.30
N ASN A 352 3.30 18.37 20.02
CA ASN A 352 4.73 18.29 20.33
C ASN A 352 5.00 18.44 21.84
N ASN A 353 4.18 19.21 22.56
CA ASN A 353 4.22 19.29 24.02
C ASN A 353 3.64 18.02 24.68
N ALA A 354 2.90 17.21 23.92
CA ALA A 354 2.49 15.84 24.27
C ALA A 354 3.40 14.75 23.65
N LYS A 355 4.60 15.07 23.15
CA LYS A 355 5.56 14.08 22.62
C LYS A 355 5.95 13.10 23.72
N GLN A 356 5.53 11.84 23.56
CA GLN A 356 6.06 10.68 24.29
C GLN A 356 7.59 10.68 24.21
N LYS A 357 8.26 10.95 25.34
CA LYS A 357 9.71 11.09 25.42
C LYS A 357 10.34 9.73 25.76
N PHE A 358 10.94 9.09 24.76
CA PHE A 358 11.80 7.93 24.99
C PHE A 358 13.13 8.38 25.58
N THR A 359 13.68 7.59 26.49
CA THR A 359 15.00 7.81 27.10
C THR A 359 15.80 6.52 27.05
N LEU A 360 17.12 6.64 26.88
CA LEU A 360 18.03 5.52 27.11
C LEU A 360 18.40 5.48 28.59
N GLN A 361 18.24 4.31 29.21
CA GLN A 361 18.54 4.11 30.62
C GLN A 361 19.43 2.88 30.80
N LYS A 362 20.31 2.97 31.79
CA LYS A 362 21.11 1.84 32.26
C LYS A 362 20.20 0.81 32.90
N GLY A 363 20.23 -0.40 32.36
CA GLY A 363 19.47 -1.54 32.85
C GLY A 363 20.29 -2.41 33.80
N GLU A 364 19.97 -3.71 33.80
CA GLU A 364 20.63 -4.67 34.67
C GLU A 364 22.10 -4.89 34.29
N LYS A 365 22.88 -5.31 35.29
CA LYS A 365 24.28 -5.69 35.09
C LYS A 365 24.32 -7.02 34.32
N LEU A 366 25.02 -7.04 33.20
CA LEU A 366 25.15 -8.23 32.36
C LEU A 366 26.32 -9.10 32.81
N LEU A 367 27.53 -8.56 32.69
CA LEU A 367 28.77 -9.22 33.09
C LEU A 367 29.85 -8.14 33.24
N ASP A 368 30.70 -8.27 34.25
CA ASP A 368 31.74 -7.28 34.57
C ASP A 368 31.19 -5.85 34.56
N ASP A 369 31.87 -4.87 34.00
CA ASP A 369 31.42 -3.47 34.01
C ASP A 369 30.48 -3.13 32.85
N VAL A 370 29.74 -4.12 32.34
CA VAL A 370 28.80 -4.00 31.20
C VAL A 370 27.36 -4.12 31.71
N TYR A 371 26.56 -3.11 31.40
CA TYR A 371 25.15 -3.01 31.77
C TYR A 371 24.28 -2.87 30.52
N GLU A 372 23.04 -3.36 30.61
CA GLU A 372 22.06 -3.22 29.55
C GLU A 372 21.78 -1.75 29.24
N ALA A 373 21.39 -1.51 27.99
CA ALA A 373 20.90 -0.22 27.54
C ALA A 373 19.45 -0.39 27.08
N ASN A 374 18.55 0.22 27.84
CA ASN A 374 17.11 0.07 27.73
C ASN A 374 16.49 1.34 27.17
N VAL A 375 15.59 1.17 26.21
CA VAL A 375 14.76 2.24 25.70
C VAL A 375 13.49 2.30 26.53
N VAL A 376 13.32 3.39 27.27
CA VAL A 376 12.26 3.57 28.26
C VAL A 376 11.31 4.67 27.83
N LEU A 377 10.01 4.41 27.86
CA LEU A 377 8.94 5.38 27.64
C LEU A 377 8.09 5.52 28.89
N ASN A 378 7.94 6.75 29.41
CA ASN A 378 7.13 7.02 30.61
C ASN A 378 7.48 6.11 31.81
N GLY A 379 8.77 5.76 31.97
CA GLY A 379 9.25 4.85 33.01
C GLY A 379 9.05 3.35 32.73
N LYS A 380 8.40 2.97 31.61
CA LYS A 380 8.26 1.57 31.17
C LYS A 380 9.36 1.20 30.17
N ASN A 381 10.03 0.07 30.38
CA ASN A 381 10.96 -0.48 29.40
C ASN A 381 10.17 -0.91 28.14
N MET A 382 10.62 -0.43 26.99
CA MET A 382 10.00 -0.71 25.70
C MET A 382 10.86 -1.63 24.85
N ALA A 383 12.18 -1.54 25.00
CA ALA A 383 13.10 -2.35 24.23
C ALA A 383 14.52 -2.39 24.80
N THR A 384 15.24 -3.49 24.58
CA THR A 384 16.66 -3.65 24.93
C THR A 384 17.54 -3.65 23.67
N LEU A 385 18.81 -3.28 23.78
CA LEU A 385 19.77 -3.38 22.66
C LEU A 385 20.34 -4.81 22.54
N PRO A 386 20.61 -5.29 21.30
CA PRO A 386 21.11 -6.64 21.06
C PRO A 386 22.49 -6.87 21.67
N LYS A 387 22.68 -8.08 22.18
CA LYS A 387 23.95 -8.60 22.70
C LYS A 387 24.70 -9.45 21.68
N ILE A 388 23.96 -10.03 20.72
CA ILE A 388 24.48 -10.92 19.68
C ILE A 388 24.62 -10.15 18.38
N GLY A 389 25.83 -10.23 17.80
CA GLY A 389 26.13 -9.76 16.47
C GLY A 389 26.38 -10.90 15.48
N TYR A 390 26.30 -10.59 14.18
CA TYR A 390 26.39 -11.56 13.09
C TYR A 390 27.42 -11.12 12.05
N TYR A 391 28.34 -12.00 11.68
CA TYR A 391 29.31 -11.74 10.61
C TYR A 391 29.65 -13.01 9.84
N MET A 392 30.17 -12.83 8.63
CA MET A 392 30.69 -13.90 7.80
C MET A 392 32.22 -13.96 7.93
N LEU A 393 32.75 -15.16 8.17
CA LEU A 393 34.18 -15.45 8.29
C LEU A 393 34.48 -16.75 7.56
N ASN A 394 35.27 -16.70 6.48
CA ASN A 394 35.62 -17.86 5.65
C ASN A 394 34.39 -18.68 5.23
N ASP A 395 33.40 -18.03 4.62
CA ASP A 395 32.13 -18.65 4.17
C ASP A 395 31.28 -19.29 5.30
N GLN A 396 31.60 -19.00 6.56
CA GLN A 396 30.80 -19.42 7.72
C GLN A 396 30.11 -18.22 8.35
N LEU A 397 28.86 -18.41 8.78
CA LEU A 397 28.15 -17.41 9.56
C LEU A 397 28.50 -17.60 11.03
N VAL A 398 28.98 -16.53 11.66
CA VAL A 398 29.33 -16.52 13.08
C VAL A 398 28.37 -15.62 13.83
N MET A 399 27.72 -16.20 14.84
CA MET A 399 26.94 -15.47 15.85
C MET A 399 27.83 -15.27 17.06
N HIS A 400 28.06 -14.02 17.46
CA HIS A 400 28.96 -13.68 18.55
C HIS A 400 28.23 -12.87 19.62
N ASN A 401 28.22 -13.39 20.83
CA ASN A 401 27.69 -12.67 21.98
C ASN A 401 28.78 -11.78 22.57
N HIS A 402 28.59 -10.47 22.47
CA HIS A 402 29.58 -9.49 22.88
C HIS A 402 29.72 -9.36 24.39
N VAL A 403 28.80 -9.94 25.16
CA VAL A 403 28.86 -10.03 26.63
C VAL A 403 29.66 -11.26 27.04
N THR A 404 29.20 -12.45 26.68
CA THR A 404 29.78 -13.73 27.15
C THR A 404 31.01 -14.17 26.35
N LYS A 405 31.25 -13.54 25.19
CA LYS A 405 32.25 -13.92 24.18
C LYS A 405 32.00 -15.30 23.54
N GLU A 406 30.85 -15.89 23.79
CA GLU A 406 30.43 -17.13 23.16
C GLU A 406 30.23 -16.93 21.65
N LYS A 407 30.71 -17.91 20.87
CA LYS A 407 30.58 -17.92 19.42
C LYS A 407 29.89 -19.20 18.97
N VAL A 408 28.85 -19.05 18.17
CA VAL A 408 28.18 -20.16 17.50
C VAL A 408 28.40 -20.01 16.01
N VAL A 409 28.94 -21.06 15.38
CA VAL A 409 29.29 -21.07 13.96
C VAL A 409 28.29 -21.93 13.20
N ILE A 410 27.67 -21.35 12.18
CA ILE A 410 26.73 -22.02 11.27
C ILE A 410 27.45 -22.29 9.93
N PRO A 411 27.60 -23.56 9.54
CA PRO A 411 28.25 -23.94 8.29
C PRO A 411 27.38 -23.56 7.08
N GLU A 412 28.04 -23.39 5.92
CA GLU A 412 27.43 -22.96 4.64
C GLU A 412 26.17 -23.76 4.26
N ASP A 413 26.20 -25.08 4.44
CA ASP A 413 25.07 -25.97 4.15
C ASP A 413 23.78 -25.62 4.91
N PHE A 414 23.87 -24.81 5.97
CA PHE A 414 22.76 -24.37 6.82
C PHE A 414 22.52 -22.85 6.79
N HIS A 415 23.02 -22.15 5.76
CA HIS A 415 22.78 -20.71 5.58
C HIS A 415 21.37 -20.37 5.05
N PHE A 416 20.51 -21.37 4.85
CA PHE A 416 19.12 -21.12 4.50
C PHE A 416 18.31 -20.81 5.74
N LEU A 417 17.30 -19.96 5.58
CA LEU A 417 16.36 -19.64 6.65
C LEU A 417 14.96 -20.05 6.23
N LYS A 418 14.26 -20.73 7.14
CA LYS A 418 12.83 -20.96 7.03
C LYS A 418 12.09 -20.22 8.12
N VAL A 419 10.83 -19.91 7.84
CA VAL A 419 9.94 -19.33 8.84
C VAL A 419 9.34 -20.43 9.69
N VAL A 420 9.47 -20.29 11.01
CA VAL A 420 8.84 -21.16 12.00
C VAL A 420 7.87 -20.36 12.85
N LYS A 421 6.80 -21.02 13.26
CA LYS A 421 5.76 -20.48 14.12
C LYS A 421 6.03 -20.91 15.57
N LEU A 422 6.09 -19.95 16.48
CA LEU A 422 6.18 -20.20 17.92
C LEU A 422 4.78 -20.34 18.54
N TYR A 423 4.72 -20.81 19.78
CA TYR A 423 3.48 -21.07 20.52
C TYR A 423 2.55 -19.86 20.68
N ASN A 424 3.05 -18.63 20.50
CA ASN A 424 2.29 -17.38 20.66
C ASN A 424 1.85 -16.76 19.32
N ASP A 425 1.75 -17.56 18.26
CA ASP A 425 1.51 -17.07 16.88
C ASP A 425 2.61 -16.13 16.32
N ASP A 426 3.72 -15.97 17.04
CA ASP A 426 4.91 -15.25 16.58
C ASP A 426 5.70 -16.05 15.54
N TYR A 427 6.12 -15.39 14.47
CA TYR A 427 6.95 -15.97 13.42
C TYR A 427 8.41 -15.56 13.59
N LYS A 428 9.32 -16.55 13.57
CA LYS A 428 10.78 -16.33 13.61
C LYS A 428 11.47 -17.05 12.46
N LEU A 429 12.70 -16.64 12.18
CA LEU A 429 13.58 -17.31 11.22
C LEU A 429 14.49 -18.27 11.96
N THR A 430 14.68 -19.47 11.43
CA THR A 430 15.67 -20.44 11.94
C THR A 430 16.55 -20.97 10.82
N PHE A 431 17.77 -21.35 11.17
CA PHE A 431 18.75 -21.92 10.25
C PHE A 431 18.33 -23.32 9.81
N CYS A 432 18.41 -23.56 8.52
CA CYS A 432 18.09 -24.85 7.92
C CYS A 432 18.96 -25.12 6.70
N ASN A 433 18.99 -26.37 6.26
CA ASN A 433 19.61 -26.71 5.00
C ASN A 433 18.68 -26.45 3.81
N VAL A 434 19.17 -26.68 2.59
CA VAL A 434 18.38 -26.53 1.34
C VAL A 434 17.09 -27.35 1.31
N PHE A 435 16.99 -28.40 2.12
CA PHE A 435 15.81 -29.25 2.24
C PHE A 435 14.84 -28.80 3.35
N GLY A 436 15.19 -27.78 4.13
CA GLY A 436 14.38 -27.26 5.25
C GLY A 436 14.58 -27.96 6.58
N ASN A 437 15.59 -28.84 6.71
CA ASN A 437 15.95 -29.47 7.99
C ASN A 437 16.66 -28.45 8.87
N GLU A 438 16.18 -28.26 10.09
CA GLU A 438 16.70 -27.26 11.04
C GLU A 438 18.08 -27.64 11.56
N PHE A 439 18.99 -26.67 11.62
CA PHE A 439 20.36 -26.88 12.07
C PHE A 439 20.42 -27.41 13.51
N PHE A 440 19.72 -26.74 14.43
CA PHE A 440 19.77 -27.10 15.85
C PHE A 440 19.05 -28.41 16.17
N GLU A 441 18.03 -28.79 15.39
CA GLU A 441 17.45 -30.14 15.49
C GLU A 441 18.37 -31.21 14.92
N TYR A 442 19.03 -30.92 13.79
CA TYR A 442 20.01 -31.83 13.19
C TYR A 442 21.24 -32.03 14.10
N LYS A 443 21.62 -31.00 14.85
CA LYS A 443 22.78 -30.99 15.76
C LYS A 443 22.44 -31.15 17.24
N LYS A 444 21.22 -31.50 17.62
CA LYS A 444 20.81 -31.54 19.03
C LYS A 444 21.58 -32.50 19.93
N TYR A 445 22.21 -33.53 19.35
CA TYR A 445 23.06 -34.48 20.07
C TYR A 445 24.56 -34.19 19.93
N ASP A 446 24.92 -33.17 19.17
CA ASP A 446 26.30 -32.70 19.03
C ASP A 446 26.65 -31.88 20.29
N PRO A 447 27.63 -32.29 21.11
CA PRO A 447 27.95 -31.59 22.36
C PRO A 447 28.31 -30.11 22.17
N GLN A 448 28.75 -29.72 20.96
CA GLN A 448 29.03 -28.33 20.62
C GLN A 448 27.76 -27.47 20.53
N TYR A 449 26.62 -28.07 20.17
CA TYR A 449 25.36 -27.35 19.88
C TYR A 449 24.20 -27.74 20.81
N SER A 450 24.32 -28.83 21.55
CA SER A 450 23.23 -29.40 22.38
C SER A 450 22.77 -28.47 23.50
N ASN A 451 23.66 -27.60 23.99
CA ASN A 451 23.40 -26.69 25.12
C ASN A 451 23.35 -25.21 24.69
N VAL A 452 23.25 -24.94 23.39
CA VAL A 452 23.16 -23.56 22.88
C VAL A 452 21.80 -22.98 23.24
N SER A 453 21.81 -21.78 23.82
CA SER A 453 20.62 -21.01 24.20
C SER A 453 19.70 -20.74 23.00
N ASP A 454 18.40 -20.64 23.23
CA ASP A 454 17.40 -20.41 22.18
C ASP A 454 17.60 -19.07 21.45
N GLU A 455 18.29 -18.10 22.08
CA GLU A 455 18.64 -16.82 21.46
C GLU A 455 19.53 -16.95 20.22
N TYR A 456 20.27 -18.06 20.08
CA TYR A 456 21.08 -18.37 18.90
C TYR A 456 20.32 -19.23 17.88
N LYS A 457 19.19 -19.84 18.27
CA LYS A 457 18.41 -20.73 17.39
C LYS A 457 17.53 -19.99 16.41
N PHE A 458 17.22 -18.74 16.73
CA PHE A 458 16.32 -17.91 15.96
C PHE A 458 16.93 -16.56 15.63
N ILE A 459 16.77 -16.13 14.38
CA ILE A 459 17.07 -14.76 13.96
C ILE A 459 15.79 -13.93 14.09
N SER A 460 15.89 -12.84 14.85
CA SER A 460 14.94 -11.74 14.72
C SER A 460 15.43 -10.79 13.64
N LEU A 461 14.60 -10.52 12.62
CA LEU A 461 14.91 -9.49 11.62
C LEU A 461 14.98 -8.08 12.25
N ASN A 462 14.58 -7.90 13.50
CA ASN A 462 14.83 -6.66 14.24
C ASN A 462 16.34 -6.44 14.48
N TYR A 463 17.16 -7.49 14.45
CA TYR A 463 18.63 -7.44 14.45
C TYR A 463 19.25 -7.17 13.08
N ALA A 464 18.47 -6.59 12.16
CA ALA A 464 18.92 -6.40 10.81
C ALA A 464 18.62 -4.99 10.31
N LYS A 465 19.52 -4.47 9.48
CA LYS A 465 19.24 -3.33 8.61
C LYS A 465 18.34 -3.83 7.47
N LYS A 466 17.03 -3.81 7.72
CA LYS A 466 16.00 -4.20 6.77
C LYS A 466 15.97 -3.26 5.55
N GLU A 467 15.90 -3.84 4.36
CA GLU A 467 15.67 -3.18 3.06
C GLU A 467 14.26 -3.46 2.53
N TYR A 468 13.67 -4.60 2.92
CA TYR A 468 12.33 -5.04 2.54
C TYR A 468 11.69 -5.81 3.70
N HIS A 469 10.36 -5.71 3.85
CA HIS A 469 9.59 -6.38 4.89
C HIS A 469 8.77 -7.53 4.30
N PRO A 470 9.28 -8.77 4.29
CA PRO A 470 8.48 -9.91 3.92
C PRO A 470 7.41 -10.19 5.00
N ASN A 471 6.19 -10.49 4.59
CA ASN A 471 5.17 -11.01 5.50
C ASN A 471 5.55 -12.45 5.88
N LEU A 472 6.13 -12.64 7.08
CA LEU A 472 6.59 -13.95 7.52
C LEU A 472 5.42 -14.96 7.64
N SER A 473 4.21 -14.50 7.96
CA SER A 473 3.04 -15.39 8.09
C SER A 473 2.67 -16.09 6.79
N GLU A 474 2.85 -15.41 5.64
CA GLU A 474 2.62 -15.97 4.30
C GLU A 474 3.73 -16.93 3.86
N LEU A 475 4.89 -16.87 4.53
CA LEU A 475 6.09 -17.63 4.19
C LEU A 475 6.33 -18.81 5.14
N PHE A 476 5.40 -19.06 6.07
CA PHE A 476 5.43 -20.21 6.96
C PHE A 476 5.32 -21.52 6.19
N GLY A 477 6.24 -22.45 6.45
CA GLY A 477 6.23 -23.75 5.81
C GLY A 477 7.51 -24.56 6.03
N HIS A 478 7.56 -25.74 5.44
CA HIS A 478 8.70 -26.66 5.58
C HIS A 478 9.91 -26.30 4.71
N ARG A 479 9.76 -25.36 3.76
CA ARG A 479 10.82 -25.01 2.81
C ARG A 479 11.56 -23.75 3.26
N PRO A 480 12.86 -23.62 2.93
CA PRO A 480 13.56 -22.36 3.12
C PRO A 480 12.96 -21.26 2.24
N SER A 481 12.80 -20.08 2.83
CA SER A 481 12.25 -18.88 2.18
C SER A 481 13.33 -17.83 1.94
N PHE A 482 14.46 -17.92 2.66
CA PHE A 482 15.59 -17.01 2.56
C PHE A 482 16.91 -17.75 2.59
N PHE A 483 17.98 -17.06 2.21
CA PHE A 483 19.34 -17.53 2.41
C PHE A 483 20.26 -16.37 2.82
N ILE A 484 21.29 -16.70 3.59
CA ILE A 484 22.33 -15.79 4.05
C ILE A 484 23.58 -15.98 3.18
N THR A 485 24.28 -14.90 2.88
CA THR A 485 25.55 -14.93 2.16
C THR A 485 26.42 -13.75 2.58
N GLU A 486 27.70 -13.82 2.23
CA GLU A 486 28.63 -12.71 2.37
C GLU A 486 28.13 -11.44 1.66
N GLY A 487 28.09 -10.33 2.41
CA GLY A 487 27.87 -8.99 1.92
C GLY A 487 29.16 -8.33 1.41
N PRO A 488 29.12 -7.06 1.01
CA PRO A 488 30.30 -6.37 0.50
C PRO A 488 31.40 -6.26 1.57
N ALA A 489 32.66 -6.37 1.12
CA ALA A 489 33.83 -6.11 1.94
C ALA A 489 33.81 -4.66 2.44
N GLU A 490 33.81 -4.45 3.76
CA GLU A 490 34.01 -3.11 4.31
C GLU A 490 35.51 -2.78 4.43
N PRO A 491 35.93 -1.54 4.09
CA PRO A 491 37.31 -1.12 4.27
C PRO A 491 37.71 -1.19 5.75
N GLY A 492 38.77 -1.94 6.08
CA GLY A 492 39.36 -1.96 7.42
C GLY A 492 39.11 -3.21 8.26
N SER A 493 38.43 -4.24 7.74
CA SER A 493 38.26 -5.53 8.45
C SER A 493 38.35 -6.74 7.50
N PRO A 494 39.55 -7.06 6.97
CA PRO A 494 39.72 -8.18 6.03
C PRO A 494 39.36 -9.51 6.70
N GLY A 495 38.47 -10.29 6.06
CA GLY A 495 37.97 -11.56 6.58
C GLY A 495 36.74 -11.46 7.50
N HIS A 496 36.25 -10.25 7.80
CA HIS A 496 35.09 -10.03 8.68
C HIS A 496 33.97 -9.30 7.93
N TYR A 497 33.13 -10.06 7.25
CA TYR A 497 32.17 -9.54 6.29
C TYR A 497 30.76 -9.42 6.89
N GLN A 498 29.96 -8.55 6.30
CA GLN A 498 28.54 -8.45 6.63
C GLN A 498 27.81 -9.74 6.21
N ALA A 499 26.76 -10.09 6.95
CA ALA A 499 25.87 -11.19 6.60
C ALA A 499 24.59 -10.64 5.97
N ASP A 500 24.44 -10.82 4.67
CA ASP A 500 23.29 -10.34 3.92
C ASP A 500 22.23 -11.43 3.77
N VAL A 501 20.97 -11.07 4.01
CA VAL A 501 19.81 -11.96 3.88
C VAL A 501 19.05 -11.63 2.60
N PHE A 502 18.77 -12.65 1.81
CA PHE A 502 18.06 -12.54 0.54
C PHE A 502 16.87 -13.49 0.47
N GLU A 503 15.84 -13.13 -0.29
CA GLU A 503 14.75 -14.04 -0.66
C GLU A 503 15.27 -15.22 -1.50
N LEU A 504 14.69 -16.39 -1.29
CA LEU A 504 14.91 -17.55 -2.13
C LEU A 504 13.76 -17.66 -3.15
N LYS A 505 14.00 -17.26 -4.41
CA LYS A 505 13.00 -17.37 -5.50
C LYS A 505 13.41 -18.45 -6.48
N ASN A 506 12.60 -19.50 -6.62
CA ASN A 506 12.88 -20.64 -7.51
C ASN A 506 14.29 -21.23 -7.31
N ASN A 507 14.72 -21.40 -6.06
CA ASN A 507 16.07 -21.85 -5.67
C ASN A 507 17.21 -20.93 -6.16
N LYS A 508 16.93 -19.65 -6.42
CA LYS A 508 17.90 -18.63 -6.81
C LYS A 508 17.86 -17.43 -5.89
N LYS A 509 18.95 -16.66 -5.92
CA LYS A 509 19.10 -15.39 -5.22
C LYS A 509 18.06 -14.37 -5.68
N GLY A 510 17.10 -14.07 -4.80
CA GLY A 510 16.07 -13.06 -4.98
C GLY A 510 16.51 -11.68 -4.47
N ARG A 511 15.54 -10.88 -4.03
CA ARG A 511 15.80 -9.52 -3.50
C ARG A 511 16.53 -9.59 -2.16
N LYS A 512 17.45 -8.67 -1.91
CA LYS A 512 18.03 -8.48 -0.57
C LYS A 512 16.94 -7.96 0.36
N ILE A 513 16.74 -8.62 1.50
CA ILE A 513 15.74 -8.22 2.49
C ILE A 513 16.34 -7.51 3.68
N ALA A 514 17.57 -7.86 4.06
CA ALA A 514 18.22 -7.26 5.22
C ALA A 514 19.73 -7.52 5.22
N THR A 515 20.46 -6.73 6.02
CA THR A 515 21.83 -7.02 6.46
C THR A 515 21.80 -7.27 7.95
N LEU A 516 22.26 -8.44 8.42
CA LEU A 516 22.38 -8.70 9.86
C LEU A 516 23.47 -7.81 10.45
N ILE A 517 23.24 -7.29 11.66
CA ILE A 517 24.15 -6.34 12.29
C ILE A 517 25.14 -7.02 13.22
N ASP A 518 26.38 -6.54 13.24
CA ASP A 518 27.37 -6.80 14.29
C ASP A 518 27.65 -5.54 15.10
N LYS A 519 26.64 -5.13 15.89
CA LYS A 519 26.68 -3.92 16.72
C LYS A 519 26.30 -4.24 18.15
N PHE A 520 27.11 -3.75 19.10
CA PHE A 520 26.86 -3.88 20.53
C PHE A 520 26.86 -2.51 21.20
N CYS A 521 25.82 -2.23 21.98
CA CYS A 521 25.66 -0.98 22.71
C CYS A 521 25.29 -1.24 24.16
N TYR A 522 25.96 -0.58 25.10
CA TYR A 522 25.86 -0.87 26.53
C TYR A 522 26.21 0.36 27.38
N PHE A 523 25.82 0.34 28.65
CA PHE A 523 26.32 1.28 29.65
C PHE A 523 27.49 0.67 30.41
N ASN A 524 28.51 1.48 30.71
CA ASN A 524 29.59 1.05 31.61
C ASN A 524 29.29 1.37 33.09
N GLU A 525 30.22 1.01 33.98
CA GLU A 525 30.15 1.35 35.41
C GLU A 525 30.03 2.87 35.67
N ASN A 526 30.60 3.71 34.79
CA ASN A 526 30.61 5.18 34.88
C ASN A 526 29.37 5.84 34.23
N ASP A 527 28.32 5.07 33.96
CA ASP A 527 27.08 5.51 33.29
C ASP A 527 27.29 6.11 31.89
N GLN A 528 28.40 5.77 31.23
CA GLN A 528 28.69 6.19 29.86
C GLN A 528 28.09 5.18 28.88
N PHE A 529 27.29 5.68 27.94
CA PHE A 529 26.74 4.87 26.86
C PHE A 529 27.78 4.66 25.76
N LYS A 530 28.15 3.40 25.53
CA LYS A 530 29.13 2.96 24.53
C LYS A 530 28.45 2.16 23.44
N CYS A 531 28.79 2.44 22.19
CA CYS A 531 28.40 1.61 21.05
C CYS A 531 29.60 1.25 20.19
N CYS A 532 29.71 -0.02 19.84
CA CYS A 532 30.75 -0.61 18.98
C CYS A 532 30.09 -1.20 17.74
N ASN A 533 30.57 -0.84 16.54
CA ASN A 533 30.15 -1.46 15.28
C ASN A 533 31.31 -2.26 14.71
N TYR A 534 31.26 -3.58 14.86
CA TYR A 534 32.36 -4.48 14.56
C TYR A 534 32.54 -4.75 13.05
N HIS A 535 31.62 -4.29 12.19
CA HIS A 535 31.84 -4.31 10.73
C HIS A 535 32.78 -3.20 10.24
N LYS A 536 32.77 -2.03 10.91
CA LYS A 536 33.55 -0.84 10.53
C LYS A 536 34.90 -0.73 11.25
N GLY A 537 35.34 -1.81 11.90
CA GLY A 537 36.49 -1.83 12.80
C GLY A 537 36.11 -1.67 14.28
N MET A 538 37.00 -2.07 15.19
CA MET A 538 36.76 -2.13 16.65
C MET A 538 36.62 -0.76 17.36
N GLU A 539 36.31 0.32 16.66
CA GLU A 539 36.18 1.65 17.28
C GLU A 539 34.83 1.78 18.01
N CYS A 540 34.85 1.52 19.31
CA CYS A 540 33.77 1.85 20.22
C CYS A 540 33.75 3.35 20.47
N ARG A 541 32.59 3.98 20.32
CA ARG A 541 32.38 5.41 20.64
C ARG A 541 31.53 5.57 21.89
N ILE A 542 31.84 6.60 22.66
CA ILE A 542 31.04 7.04 23.81
C ILE A 542 30.11 8.15 23.32
N TYR A 543 28.85 8.07 23.71
CA TYR A 543 27.81 9.03 23.34
C TYR A 543 27.22 9.69 24.58
N ASP A 544 26.91 10.98 24.48
CA ASP A 544 26.19 11.70 25.53
C ASP A 544 24.70 11.33 25.47
N THR A 545 24.19 10.75 26.56
CA THR A 545 22.78 10.34 26.64
C THR A 545 21.81 11.50 26.80
N SER A 546 22.28 12.69 27.17
CA SER A 546 21.47 13.89 27.31
C SER A 546 21.03 14.48 25.96
N GLU A 547 21.83 14.26 24.90
CA GLU A 547 21.57 14.70 23.52
C GLU A 547 20.56 13.80 22.79
N ILE A 548 20.21 12.64 23.35
CA ILE A 548 19.34 11.62 22.76
C ILE A 548 17.84 12.03 22.81
N ASN A 549 17.56 13.19 23.38
CA ASN A 549 16.21 13.71 23.58
C ASN A 549 15.63 14.37 22.31
N GLN A 550 15.29 13.59 21.26
CA GLN A 550 14.09 13.78 20.41
C GLN A 550 14.09 13.03 19.06
N GLU A 551 12.84 12.87 18.62
CA GLU A 551 12.30 12.39 17.35
C GLU A 551 12.26 10.89 17.08
N TYR A 552 11.04 10.40 17.27
CA TYR A 552 10.54 9.07 17.05
C TYR A 552 9.73 9.05 15.77
N ARG A 553 9.95 8.05 14.93
CA ARG A 553 8.96 7.59 13.96
C ARG A 553 8.75 6.10 14.19
N ILE A 554 7.62 5.70 14.79
CA ILE A 554 7.07 4.38 14.44
C ILE A 554 6.69 4.52 13.00
N THR A 555 7.47 3.87 12.15
CA THR A 555 6.92 3.38 10.89
C THR A 555 6.64 1.92 11.17
N ASP A 556 5.40 1.49 10.91
CA ASP A 556 4.89 0.17 11.27
C ASP A 556 5.96 -0.92 11.14
N ALA A 557 6.22 -1.61 12.25
CA ALA A 557 7.20 -2.70 12.42
C ALA A 557 8.72 -2.37 12.48
N ASN A 558 9.13 -1.11 12.66
CA ASN A 558 10.56 -0.74 12.82
C ASN A 558 10.93 -0.30 14.26
N SER A 559 11.64 -1.16 15.00
CA SER A 559 12.30 -0.79 16.27
C SER A 559 13.69 -0.18 16.02
N LYS A 560 13.75 0.89 15.21
CA LYS A 560 14.98 1.63 14.92
C LYS A 560 14.94 2.97 15.67
N PHE A 561 15.99 3.25 16.46
CA PHE A 561 16.17 4.51 17.17
C PHE A 561 17.43 5.20 16.65
N SER A 562 17.35 6.47 16.28
CA SER A 562 18.52 7.26 15.85
C SER A 562 18.96 8.21 16.96
N LEU A 563 20.27 8.46 17.08
CA LEU A 563 20.81 9.45 18.02
C LEU A 563 20.89 10.83 17.34
N LEU A 564 20.28 11.85 17.94
CA LEU A 564 20.42 13.25 17.48
C LEU A 564 21.88 13.71 17.63
N GLY A 565 22.38 14.46 16.65
CA GLY A 565 23.78 14.94 16.62
C GLY A 565 24.79 13.91 16.09
N TYR A 566 24.36 12.66 15.89
CA TYR A 566 25.18 11.57 15.37
C TYR A 566 24.47 10.87 14.21
N ASP A 567 24.57 11.46 13.01
CA ASP A 567 23.96 10.93 11.77
C ASP A 567 24.41 9.50 11.42
N ASP A 568 25.43 8.97 12.10
CA ASP A 568 26.01 7.66 11.86
C ASP A 568 25.52 6.55 12.81
N VAL A 569 24.64 6.85 13.77
CA VAL A 569 24.20 5.86 14.78
C VAL A 569 22.72 5.53 14.72
N ILE A 570 22.44 4.36 14.14
CA ILE A 570 21.13 3.70 14.21
C ILE A 570 21.21 2.59 15.26
N LEU A 571 20.41 2.71 16.32
CA LEU A 571 20.21 1.70 17.36
C LEU A 571 19.07 0.77 16.92
N HIS A 572 19.37 -0.52 16.84
CA HIS A 572 18.39 -1.57 16.58
C HIS A 572 18.03 -2.18 17.93
N THR A 573 16.74 -2.33 18.24
CA THR A 573 16.31 -2.85 19.55
C THR A 573 15.45 -4.10 19.45
N ILE A 574 15.31 -4.77 20.60
CA ILE A 574 14.43 -5.91 20.85
C ILE A 574 13.22 -5.36 21.60
N PRO A 575 12.03 -5.33 20.99
CA PRO A 575 10.81 -4.98 21.71
C PRO A 575 10.63 -5.91 22.92
N GLU A 576 10.35 -5.33 24.08
CA GLU A 576 9.82 -6.11 25.19
C GLU A 576 8.32 -6.32 24.97
N LEU A 577 7.85 -7.57 25.11
CA LEU A 577 6.43 -7.90 24.98
C LEU A 577 5.63 -7.11 26.03
N ILE A 578 4.64 -6.34 25.58
CA ILE A 578 3.78 -5.50 26.42
C ILE A 578 2.65 -6.33 27.03
#